data_AF-A0A959CTD0-F1
#
_entry.id   AF-A0A959CTD0-F1
#
_cell.length_a   1.000
_cell.length_b   1.000
_cell.length_c   1.000
_cell.angle_alpha   90.00
_cell.angle_beta   90.00
_cell.angle_gamma   90.00
#
_symmetry.space_group_name_H-M   'P 1'
#
loop_
_entity.id
_entity.type
_entity.pdbx_description
1 polymer ?
#
loop_
_entity_poly.entity_id
_entity_poly.type
_entity_poly.pdbx_seq_one_letter_code
_entity_poly.pdbx_strand_id
1 'polypeptide(L)'
;MVTQDNYRLLINKLDQFIRKYYINQMIRGVLYSTGLILGLFLAMALLEYYNYFDTGIRKAMFYSFIGVSIFALGYWVFMPLLHYFRLGKVISHEQAAQIIGGHFSDVKDKLLNILQLKHQSGGAANQELILASIDQKSEEIKLVPFPNAIDLTKNRKYLRYALPPLLLLIIILFINANLITDSAARIINNDRKFEKPAPFSFHVEADELKAVQFEDFPLAVRVEGEQLPSEVFIDIDNYQYRLSKEAPNLFTYRFNNVQKDIDFYLFSTGIESETYTLDVLSKPNVAGFDVKLDYPAYTQRKDEELSSIGDLSVPAGTQVDWVFNALNTDNIRLKFSGSDEAVEATRFSEGLFTYKKRALQDETYKLYVSNSALPNADSISYTISVIPDLYPGISVEKFQDSSDLKL
;
A
#
# COMPACT_ATOMS: atom_id res chain seq x y z
N MET A 1 -78.30 27.80 -12.93
CA MET A 1 -76.84 27.56 -13.02
C MET A 1 -76.29 26.62 -11.93
N VAL A 2 -77.09 26.19 -10.95
CA VAL A 2 -76.63 25.35 -9.81
C VAL A 2 -76.37 23.87 -10.17
N THR A 3 -77.02 23.35 -11.22
CA THR A 3 -77.03 21.91 -11.57
C THR A 3 -75.72 21.33 -12.09
N GLN A 4 -74.72 22.16 -12.43
CA GLN A 4 -73.40 21.68 -12.89
C GLN A 4 -72.36 21.55 -11.77
N ASP A 5 -72.61 22.13 -10.59
CA ASP A 5 -71.60 22.24 -9.54
C ASP A 5 -71.46 20.95 -8.72
N ASN A 6 -72.56 20.26 -8.39
CA ASN A 6 -72.48 19.03 -7.58
C ASN A 6 -71.83 17.86 -8.34
N TYR A 7 -72.09 17.72 -9.65
CA TYR A 7 -71.42 16.70 -10.46
C TYR A 7 -69.92 16.98 -10.61
N ARG A 8 -69.54 18.25 -10.81
CA ARG A 8 -68.11 18.65 -10.82
C ARG A 8 -67.44 18.38 -9.48
N LEU A 9 -68.13 18.63 -8.36
CA LEU A 9 -67.66 18.29 -7.02
C LEU A 9 -67.45 16.77 -6.86
N LEU A 10 -68.38 15.95 -7.36
CA LEU A 10 -68.27 14.48 -7.35
C LEU A 10 -67.04 14.00 -8.13
N ILE A 11 -66.83 14.51 -9.35
CA ILE A 11 -65.66 14.19 -10.17
C ILE A 11 -64.36 14.62 -9.48
N ASN A 12 -64.32 15.82 -8.87
CA ASN A 12 -63.16 16.26 -8.10
C ASN A 12 -62.85 15.33 -6.92
N LYS A 13 -63.87 14.82 -6.23
CA LYS A 13 -63.70 13.84 -5.15
C LYS A 13 -63.22 12.48 -5.67
N LEU A 14 -63.72 12.02 -6.82
CA LEU A 14 -63.24 10.81 -7.49
C LEU A 14 -61.77 10.97 -7.90
N ASP A 15 -61.39 12.12 -8.44
CA ASP A 15 -60.01 12.43 -8.82
C ASP A 15 -59.07 12.49 -7.60
N GLN A 16 -59.55 13.02 -6.46
CA GLN A 16 -58.82 12.97 -5.19
C GLN A 16 -58.61 11.53 -4.70
N PHE A 17 -59.64 10.68 -4.83
CA PHE A 17 -59.51 9.26 -4.52
C PHE A 17 -58.50 8.56 -5.44
N ILE A 18 -58.57 8.79 -6.75
CA ILE A 18 -57.65 8.22 -7.74
C ILE A 18 -56.20 8.63 -7.41
N ARG A 19 -55.96 9.91 -7.11
CA ARG A 19 -54.63 10.39 -6.67
C ARG A 19 -54.16 9.69 -5.40
N LYS A 20 -55.02 9.56 -4.39
CA LYS A 20 -54.70 8.87 -3.13
C LYS A 20 -54.46 7.37 -3.34
N TYR A 21 -55.12 6.75 -4.31
CA TYR A 21 -54.93 5.35 -4.70
C TYR A 21 -53.51 5.11 -5.21
N TYR A 22 -53.05 5.94 -6.15
CA TYR A 22 -51.69 5.83 -6.68
C TYR A 22 -50.63 6.21 -5.66
N ILE A 23 -50.89 7.18 -4.76
CA ILE A 23 -49.99 7.46 -3.62
C ILE A 23 -49.85 6.21 -2.74
N ASN A 24 -50.95 5.54 -2.42
CA ASN A 24 -50.92 4.32 -1.62
C ASN A 24 -50.14 3.20 -2.33
N GLN A 25 -50.35 3.00 -3.62
CA GLN A 25 -49.60 2.04 -4.43
C GLN A 25 -48.10 2.38 -4.48
N MET A 26 -47.76 3.66 -4.64
CA MET A 26 -46.40 4.16 -4.63
C MET A 26 -45.72 3.94 -3.28
N ILE A 27 -46.37 4.24 -2.16
CA ILE A 27 -45.80 4.00 -0.82
C ILE A 27 -45.48 2.51 -0.63
N ARG A 28 -46.40 1.62 -1.03
CA ARG A 28 -46.15 0.17 -1.01
C ARG A 28 -44.96 -0.20 -1.89
N GLY A 29 -44.91 0.36 -3.10
CA GLY A 29 -43.83 0.11 -4.04
C GLY A 29 -42.46 0.60 -3.55
N VAL A 30 -42.41 1.76 -2.91
CA VAL A 30 -41.20 2.29 -2.26
C VAL A 30 -40.73 1.36 -1.15
N LEU A 31 -41.65 0.85 -0.31
CA LEU A 31 -41.28 -0.09 0.75
C LEU A 31 -40.74 -1.41 0.19
N TYR A 32 -41.35 -1.97 -0.85
CA TYR A 32 -40.86 -3.20 -1.47
C TYR A 32 -39.52 -3.01 -2.19
N SER A 33 -39.39 -1.95 -2.98
CA SER A 33 -38.13 -1.62 -3.67
C SER A 33 -37.00 -1.36 -2.68
N THR A 34 -37.26 -0.62 -1.59
CA THR A 34 -36.26 -0.38 -0.54
C THR A 34 -35.80 -1.68 0.10
N GLY A 35 -36.73 -2.57 0.49
CA GLY A 35 -36.36 -3.86 1.08
C GLY A 35 -35.58 -4.76 0.13
N LEU A 36 -35.99 -4.82 -1.15
CA LEU A 36 -35.30 -5.60 -2.17
C LEU A 36 -33.90 -5.07 -2.46
N ILE A 37 -33.77 -3.76 -2.70
CA ILE A 37 -32.50 -3.10 -3.04
C ILE A 37 -31.52 -3.21 -1.86
N LEU A 38 -31.98 -2.92 -0.64
CA LEU A 38 -31.12 -3.04 0.54
C LEU A 38 -30.71 -4.50 0.81
N GLY A 39 -31.65 -5.44 0.71
CA GLY A 39 -31.35 -6.86 0.89
C GLY A 39 -30.33 -7.37 -0.13
N LEU A 40 -30.49 -6.98 -1.40
CA LEU A 40 -29.59 -7.36 -2.48
C LEU A 40 -28.22 -6.68 -2.35
N PHE A 41 -28.17 -5.40 -1.97
CA PHE A 41 -26.94 -4.69 -1.65
C PHE A 41 -26.16 -5.38 -0.51
N LEU A 42 -26.83 -5.73 0.59
CA LEU A 42 -26.20 -6.40 1.72
C LEU A 42 -25.68 -7.79 1.36
N ALA A 43 -26.46 -8.58 0.61
CA ALA A 43 -26.02 -9.88 0.14
C ALA A 43 -24.75 -9.75 -0.72
N MET A 44 -24.74 -8.79 -1.66
CA MET A 44 -23.57 -8.54 -2.50
C MET A 44 -22.36 -8.05 -1.71
N ALA A 45 -22.55 -7.12 -0.77
CA ALA A 45 -21.47 -6.61 0.07
C ALA A 45 -20.84 -7.70 0.95
N LEU A 46 -21.67 -8.57 1.56
CA LEU A 46 -21.19 -9.71 2.34
C LEU A 46 -20.42 -10.72 1.47
N LEU A 47 -20.97 -11.06 0.31
CA LEU A 47 -20.31 -12.00 -0.61
C LEU A 47 -18.97 -11.45 -1.11
N GLU A 48 -18.91 -10.17 -1.48
CA GLU A 48 -17.67 -9.49 -1.91
C GLU A 48 -16.64 -9.43 -0.79
N TYR A 49 -17.07 -9.11 0.44
CA TYR A 49 -16.17 -9.00 1.58
C TYR A 49 -15.40 -10.29 1.86
N TYR A 50 -16.08 -11.44 1.84
CA TYR A 50 -15.46 -12.73 2.15
C TYR A 50 -14.70 -13.34 0.96
N ASN A 51 -15.18 -13.14 -0.26
CA ASN A 51 -14.63 -13.85 -1.43
C ASN A 51 -13.64 -13.05 -2.26
N TYR A 52 -13.56 -11.72 -2.11
CA TYR A 52 -12.68 -10.85 -2.92
C TYR A 52 -12.78 -11.19 -4.42
N PHE A 53 -13.97 -11.00 -5.00
CA PHE A 53 -14.24 -11.53 -6.33
C PHE A 53 -13.38 -10.85 -7.41
N ASP A 54 -13.04 -11.63 -8.42
CA ASP A 54 -12.38 -11.10 -9.61
C ASP A 54 -13.26 -10.06 -10.32
N THR A 55 -12.59 -9.20 -11.07
CA THR A 55 -13.11 -8.13 -11.93
C THR A 55 -14.37 -8.56 -12.71
N GLY A 56 -14.38 -9.76 -13.29
CA GLY A 56 -15.53 -10.25 -14.07
C GLY A 56 -16.81 -10.42 -13.24
N ILE A 57 -16.71 -11.02 -12.07
CA ILE A 57 -17.86 -11.26 -11.17
C ILE A 57 -18.34 -9.93 -10.57
N ARG A 58 -17.42 -9.04 -10.18
CA ARG A 58 -17.77 -7.70 -9.67
C ARG A 58 -18.57 -6.88 -10.68
N LYS A 59 -18.19 -6.94 -11.97
CA LYS A 59 -18.98 -6.32 -13.06
C LYS A 59 -20.38 -6.90 -13.15
N ALA A 60 -20.51 -8.23 -13.14
CA ALA A 60 -21.82 -8.88 -13.18
C ALA A 60 -22.69 -8.50 -11.97
N MET A 61 -22.12 -8.45 -10.76
CA MET A 61 -22.80 -8.00 -9.55
C MET A 61 -23.26 -6.54 -9.66
N PHE A 62 -22.39 -5.63 -10.14
CA PHE A 62 -22.73 -4.22 -10.29
C PHE A 62 -23.85 -3.98 -11.32
N TYR A 63 -23.75 -4.56 -12.52
CA TYR A 63 -24.76 -4.38 -13.56
C TYR A 63 -26.08 -5.09 -13.23
N SER A 64 -26.03 -6.24 -12.55
CA SER A 64 -27.26 -6.90 -12.05
C SER A 64 -27.91 -6.09 -10.93
N PHE A 65 -27.14 -5.51 -10.01
CA PHE A 65 -27.65 -4.59 -8.98
C PHE A 65 -28.39 -3.40 -9.62
N ILE A 66 -27.77 -2.75 -10.60
CA ILE A 66 -28.37 -1.62 -11.32
C ILE A 66 -29.63 -2.07 -12.07
N GLY A 67 -29.56 -3.17 -12.82
CA GLY A 67 -30.69 -3.68 -13.60
C GLY A 67 -31.90 -4.00 -12.73
N VAL A 68 -31.70 -4.72 -11.63
CA VAL A 68 -32.77 -5.05 -10.67
C VAL A 68 -33.30 -3.79 -9.99
N SER A 69 -32.43 -2.85 -9.61
CA SER A 69 -32.84 -1.59 -8.97
C SER A 69 -33.69 -0.72 -9.90
N ILE A 70 -33.27 -0.56 -11.16
CA ILE A 70 -34.03 0.18 -12.18
C ILE A 70 -35.38 -0.50 -12.45
N PHE A 71 -35.39 -1.84 -12.59
CA PHE A 71 -36.64 -2.58 -12.81
C PHE A 71 -37.60 -2.44 -11.61
N ALA A 72 -37.10 -2.61 -10.39
CA ALA A 72 -37.90 -2.49 -9.17
C ALA A 72 -38.45 -1.07 -8.98
N LEU A 73 -37.62 -0.03 -9.13
CA LEU A 73 -38.06 1.36 -9.02
C LEU A 73 -38.99 1.75 -10.17
N GLY A 74 -38.69 1.32 -11.39
CA GLY A 74 -39.50 1.60 -12.58
C GLY A 74 -40.92 1.02 -12.45
N TYR A 75 -41.02 -0.26 -12.12
CA TYR A 75 -42.30 -0.95 -12.04
C TYR A 75 -43.10 -0.61 -10.76
N TRP A 76 -42.45 -0.51 -9.60
CA TRP A 76 -43.17 -0.30 -8.34
C TRP A 76 -43.33 1.16 -7.92
N VAL A 77 -42.43 2.07 -8.35
CA VAL A 77 -42.45 3.49 -7.92
C VAL A 77 -42.81 4.41 -9.08
N PHE A 78 -42.07 4.32 -10.19
CA PHE A 78 -42.20 5.24 -11.31
C PHE A 78 -43.54 5.05 -12.04
N MET A 79 -43.97 3.80 -12.26
CA MET A 79 -45.27 3.52 -12.87
C MET A 79 -46.43 4.17 -12.09
N PRO A 80 -46.64 3.91 -10.79
CA PRO A 80 -47.68 4.61 -10.02
C PRO A 80 -47.54 6.14 -10.02
N LEU A 81 -46.31 6.66 -10.04
CA LEU A 81 -46.03 8.09 -10.08
C LEU A 81 -46.44 8.73 -11.41
N LEU A 82 -46.22 8.06 -12.55
CA LEU A 82 -46.73 8.51 -13.85
C LEU A 82 -48.27 8.59 -13.86
N HIS A 83 -48.92 7.56 -13.31
CA HIS A 83 -50.39 7.52 -13.23
C HIS A 83 -50.95 8.62 -12.30
N TYR A 84 -50.22 9.00 -11.25
CA TYR A 84 -50.59 10.13 -10.39
C TYR A 84 -50.66 11.46 -11.16
N PHE A 85 -49.71 11.71 -12.06
CA PHE A 85 -49.69 12.88 -12.95
C PHE A 85 -50.57 12.73 -14.19
N ARG A 86 -51.37 11.66 -14.29
CA ARG A 86 -52.23 11.32 -15.44
C ARG A 86 -51.47 11.09 -16.76
N LEU A 87 -50.20 10.73 -16.67
CA LEU A 87 -49.39 10.34 -17.82
C LEU A 87 -49.58 8.83 -18.06
N GLY A 88 -50.48 8.48 -18.97
CA GLY A 88 -50.78 7.07 -19.36
C GLY A 88 -52.21 6.62 -19.02
N LYS A 89 -52.40 5.29 -18.88
CA LYS A 89 -53.73 4.67 -18.67
C LYS A 89 -54.16 4.74 -17.20
N VAL A 90 -54.82 5.82 -16.80
CA VAL A 90 -55.41 5.98 -15.47
C VAL A 90 -56.67 5.11 -15.31
N ILE A 91 -56.95 4.64 -14.09
CA ILE A 91 -58.24 3.99 -13.78
C ILE A 91 -59.41 4.91 -14.14
N SER A 92 -60.45 4.36 -14.77
CA SER A 92 -61.64 5.12 -15.13
C SER A 92 -62.44 5.52 -13.88
N HIS A 93 -63.26 6.56 -13.99
CA HIS A 93 -64.18 6.97 -12.91
C HIS A 93 -65.11 5.83 -12.48
N GLU A 94 -65.50 4.96 -13.40
CA GLU A 94 -66.32 3.76 -13.10
C GLU A 94 -65.55 2.71 -12.30
N GLN A 95 -64.29 2.44 -12.65
CA GLN A 95 -63.42 1.55 -11.88
C GLN A 95 -63.17 2.12 -10.47
N ALA A 96 -62.92 3.43 -10.38
CA ALA A 96 -62.79 4.11 -9.09
C ALA A 96 -64.07 3.99 -8.25
N ALA A 97 -65.25 4.19 -8.85
CA ALA A 97 -66.54 4.01 -8.20
C ALA A 97 -66.75 2.58 -7.70
N GLN A 98 -66.34 1.58 -8.47
CA GLN A 98 -66.42 0.17 -8.07
C GLN A 98 -65.51 -0.16 -6.88
N ILE A 99 -64.29 0.40 -6.84
CA ILE A 99 -63.36 0.23 -5.72
C ILE A 99 -63.89 0.96 -4.47
N ILE A 100 -64.40 2.18 -4.62
CA ILE A 100 -65.02 2.95 -3.53
C ILE A 100 -66.23 2.22 -2.97
N GLY A 101 -67.07 1.64 -3.83
CA GLY A 101 -68.25 0.88 -3.44
C GLY A 101 -67.97 -0.43 -2.70
N GLY A 102 -66.74 -0.96 -2.82
CA GLY A 102 -66.27 -2.07 -1.97
C GLY A 102 -66.02 -1.67 -0.52
N HIS A 103 -65.79 -0.38 -0.26
CA HIS A 103 -65.59 0.18 1.09
C HIS A 103 -66.86 0.84 1.66
N PHE A 104 -67.67 1.45 0.80
CA PHE A 104 -68.94 2.09 1.16
C PHE A 104 -70.09 1.43 0.40
N SER A 105 -70.69 0.40 1.01
CA SER A 105 -71.80 -0.37 0.42
C SER A 105 -72.97 0.50 0.01
N ASP A 106 -73.29 1.52 0.82
CA ASP A 106 -74.47 2.36 0.68
C ASP A 106 -74.40 3.31 -0.52
N VAL A 107 -73.21 3.44 -1.11
CA VAL A 107 -72.89 4.42 -2.15
C VAL A 107 -72.53 3.74 -3.48
N LYS A 108 -72.19 2.45 -3.46
CA LYS A 108 -71.73 1.66 -4.60
C LYS A 108 -72.63 1.81 -5.83
N ASP A 109 -73.89 1.43 -5.68
CA ASP A 109 -74.84 1.41 -6.80
C ASP A 109 -75.23 2.82 -7.21
N LYS A 110 -75.25 3.78 -6.27
CA LYS A 110 -75.57 5.18 -6.57
C LYS A 110 -74.48 5.86 -7.39
N LEU A 111 -73.20 5.65 -7.05
CA LEU A 111 -72.04 6.18 -7.78
C LEU A 111 -71.98 5.64 -9.21
N LEU A 112 -72.13 4.32 -9.38
CA LEU A 112 -72.09 3.70 -10.70
C LEU A 112 -73.25 4.18 -11.58
N ASN A 113 -74.46 4.23 -11.03
CA ASN A 113 -75.64 4.72 -11.75
C ASN A 113 -75.48 6.19 -12.19
N ILE A 114 -74.93 7.07 -11.35
CA ILE A 114 -74.68 8.47 -11.72
C ILE A 114 -73.69 8.57 -12.89
N LEU A 115 -72.61 7.79 -12.88
CA LEU A 115 -71.62 7.78 -13.95
C LEU A 115 -72.18 7.24 -15.28
N GLN A 116 -72.96 6.15 -15.22
CA GLN A 116 -73.63 5.57 -16.39
C GLN A 116 -74.70 6.51 -16.98
N LEU A 117 -75.51 7.16 -16.13
CA LEU A 117 -76.50 8.16 -16.55
C LEU A 117 -75.82 9.36 -17.23
N LYS A 118 -74.66 9.80 -16.73
CA LYS A 118 -73.89 10.86 -17.39
C LYS A 118 -73.41 10.42 -18.77
N HIS A 119 -72.90 9.20 -18.91
CA HIS A 119 -72.49 8.65 -20.20
C HIS A 119 -73.66 8.61 -21.20
N GLN A 120 -74.87 8.27 -20.75
CA GLN A 120 -76.10 8.25 -21.56
C GLN A 120 -76.65 9.65 -21.88
N SER A 121 -76.36 10.66 -21.05
CA SER A 121 -76.86 12.03 -21.24
C SER A 121 -76.32 12.76 -22.48
N GLY A 122 -75.24 12.26 -23.09
CA GLY A 122 -74.57 12.90 -24.23
C GLY A 122 -75.29 12.78 -25.58
N GLY A 123 -76.42 12.05 -25.66
CA GLY A 123 -77.16 11.82 -26.91
C GLY A 123 -78.67 11.64 -26.76
N ALA A 124 -79.26 12.00 -25.61
CA ALA A 124 -80.67 11.76 -25.31
C ALA A 124 -81.51 13.04 -25.42
N ALA A 125 -82.74 12.94 -25.95
CA ALA A 125 -83.69 14.05 -26.09
C ALA A 125 -84.14 14.67 -24.75
N ASN A 126 -83.99 13.96 -23.62
CA ASN A 126 -84.39 14.39 -22.27
C ASN A 126 -83.18 14.72 -21.38
N GLN A 127 -82.23 15.49 -21.91
CA GLN A 127 -80.99 15.83 -21.23
C GLN A 127 -81.21 16.57 -19.90
N GLU A 128 -82.22 17.45 -19.81
CA GLU A 128 -82.49 18.24 -18.60
C GLU A 128 -82.99 17.39 -17.44
N LEU A 129 -83.86 16.42 -17.70
CA LEU A 129 -84.38 15.49 -16.68
C LEU A 129 -83.27 14.56 -16.15
N ILE A 130 -82.38 14.11 -17.05
CA ILE A 130 -81.23 13.27 -16.68
C ILE A 130 -80.24 14.06 -15.83
N LEU A 131 -79.96 15.32 -16.19
CA LEU A 131 -79.07 16.19 -15.41
C LEU A 131 -79.67 16.54 -14.04
N ALA A 132 -80.97 16.82 -13.95
CA ALA A 132 -81.65 17.05 -12.67
C ALA A 132 -81.61 15.79 -11.76
N SER A 133 -81.79 14.60 -12.35
CA SER A 133 -81.68 13.32 -11.63
C SER A 133 -80.24 13.04 -11.15
N ILE A 134 -79.23 13.38 -11.96
CA ILE A 134 -77.82 13.29 -11.59
C ILE A 134 -77.50 14.24 -10.43
N ASP A 135 -78.03 15.46 -10.46
CA ASP A 135 -77.79 16.47 -9.43
C ASP A 135 -78.41 16.05 -8.09
N GLN A 136 -79.68 15.64 -8.09
CA GLN A 136 -80.38 15.11 -6.91
C GLN A 136 -79.63 13.91 -6.29
N LYS A 137 -79.23 12.94 -7.12
CA LYS A 137 -78.48 11.75 -6.64
C LYS A 137 -77.06 12.10 -6.19
N SER A 138 -76.43 13.12 -6.76
CA SER A 138 -75.10 13.59 -6.34
C SER A 138 -75.15 14.29 -4.97
N GLU A 139 -76.24 14.99 -4.66
CA GLU A 139 -76.47 15.63 -3.36
C GLU A 139 -76.52 14.59 -2.23
N GLU A 140 -77.17 13.43 -2.44
CA GLU A 140 -77.25 12.33 -1.45
C GLU A 140 -75.88 11.76 -1.05
N ILE A 141 -74.89 11.84 -1.95
CA ILE A 141 -73.56 11.24 -1.77
C ILE A 141 -72.52 12.29 -1.34
N LYS A 142 -72.90 13.57 -1.34
CA LYS A 142 -72.02 14.71 -1.13
C LYS A 142 -71.27 14.68 0.21
N LEU A 143 -71.84 14.08 1.25
CA LEU A 143 -71.20 14.01 2.58
C LEU A 143 -70.18 12.88 2.72
N VAL A 144 -70.10 11.95 1.76
CA VAL A 144 -69.18 10.81 1.85
C VAL A 144 -67.75 11.23 1.50
N PRO A 145 -66.76 10.95 2.36
CA PRO A 145 -65.36 11.24 2.09
C PRO A 145 -64.71 10.08 1.33
N PHE A 146 -64.79 10.10 -0.01
CA PHE A 146 -64.15 9.07 -0.86
C PHE A 146 -62.66 8.84 -0.56
N PRO A 147 -61.83 9.86 -0.26
CA PRO A 147 -60.42 9.64 0.08
C PRO A 147 -60.23 8.73 1.31
N ASN A 148 -61.20 8.63 2.22
CA ASN A 148 -61.07 7.80 3.42
C ASN A 148 -61.21 6.30 3.13
N ALA A 149 -61.68 5.91 1.94
CA ALA A 149 -61.66 4.51 1.50
C ALA A 149 -60.23 3.93 1.42
N ILE A 150 -59.21 4.78 1.34
CA ILE A 150 -57.81 4.37 1.34
C ILE A 150 -57.15 4.82 2.63
N ASP A 151 -56.85 3.82 3.47
CA ASP A 151 -56.09 3.99 4.68
C ASP A 151 -54.60 3.73 4.42
N LEU A 152 -53.79 4.80 4.52
CA LEU A 152 -52.34 4.75 4.31
C LEU A 152 -51.62 4.05 5.47
N THR A 153 -52.22 3.98 6.66
CA THR A 153 -51.60 3.36 7.84
C THR A 153 -51.45 1.85 7.68
N LYS A 154 -52.29 1.22 6.86
CA LYS A 154 -52.18 -0.21 6.49
C LYS A 154 -50.85 -0.55 5.81
N ASN A 155 -50.14 0.44 5.27
CA ASN A 155 -48.82 0.22 4.67
C ASN A 155 -47.72 -0.10 5.68
N ARG A 156 -47.97 0.13 6.98
CA ARG A 156 -47.06 -0.29 8.07
C ARG A 156 -46.78 -1.79 8.05
N LYS A 157 -47.70 -2.62 7.52
CA LYS A 157 -47.44 -4.06 7.36
C LYS A 157 -46.24 -4.34 6.44
N TYR A 158 -46.05 -3.52 5.40
CA TYR A 158 -44.96 -3.70 4.44
C TYR A 158 -43.61 -3.20 4.97
N LEU A 159 -43.62 -2.40 6.05
CA LEU A 159 -42.41 -2.02 6.77
C LEU A 159 -41.64 -3.27 7.25
N ARG A 160 -42.34 -4.37 7.56
CA ARG A 160 -41.72 -5.65 7.94
C ARG A 160 -40.76 -6.21 6.88
N TYR A 161 -40.89 -5.84 5.60
CA TYR A 161 -39.97 -6.28 4.55
C TYR A 161 -38.76 -5.35 4.38
N ALA A 162 -38.95 -4.04 4.57
CA ALA A 162 -37.88 -3.05 4.44
C ALA A 162 -37.02 -2.91 5.70
N LEU A 163 -37.61 -3.17 6.87
CA LEU A 163 -36.99 -2.91 8.17
C LEU A 163 -35.88 -3.91 8.55
N PRO A 164 -36.01 -5.23 8.29
CA PRO A 164 -34.91 -6.17 8.57
C PRO A 164 -33.60 -5.86 7.83
N PRO A 165 -33.56 -5.65 6.50
CA PRO A 165 -32.29 -5.30 5.83
C PRO A 165 -31.79 -3.92 6.27
N LEU A 166 -32.67 -2.96 6.54
CA LEU A 166 -32.25 -1.65 7.07
C LEU A 166 -31.57 -1.78 8.44
N LEU A 167 -32.17 -2.52 9.37
CA LEU A 167 -31.55 -2.75 10.68
C LEU A 167 -30.24 -3.51 10.57
N LEU A 168 -30.20 -4.54 9.72
CA LEU A 168 -28.98 -5.33 9.50
C LEU A 168 -27.85 -4.46 8.96
N LEU A 169 -28.15 -3.55 8.02
CA LEU A 169 -27.18 -2.57 7.52
C LEU A 169 -26.66 -1.66 8.63
N ILE A 170 -27.55 -1.12 9.48
CA ILE A 170 -27.15 -0.25 10.61
C ILE A 170 -26.26 -1.03 11.59
N ILE A 171 -26.62 -2.25 11.95
CA ILE A 171 -25.83 -3.09 12.86
C ILE A 171 -24.44 -3.36 12.29
N ILE A 172 -24.32 -3.70 11.00
CA ILE A 172 -23.02 -3.93 10.38
C ILE A 172 -22.18 -2.65 10.36
N LEU A 173 -22.78 -1.50 10.04
CA LEU A 173 -22.04 -0.22 10.05
C LEU A 173 -21.47 0.13 11.44
N PHE A 174 -22.16 -0.26 12.53
CA PHE A 174 -21.66 -0.08 13.89
C PHE A 174 -20.55 -1.08 14.28
N ILE A 175 -20.63 -2.34 13.81
CA ILE A 175 -19.65 -3.38 14.16
C ILE A 175 -18.38 -3.25 13.31
N ASN A 176 -18.54 -3.12 12.00
CA ASN A 176 -17.46 -3.05 11.03
C ASN A 176 -17.91 -2.25 9.79
N ALA A 177 -17.70 -0.94 9.83
CA ALA A 177 -18.02 -0.05 8.72
C ALA A 177 -17.25 -0.42 7.43
N ASN A 178 -15.99 -0.84 7.58
CA ASN A 178 -15.10 -1.23 6.47
C ASN A 178 -15.71 -2.36 5.63
N LEU A 179 -16.44 -3.29 6.24
CA LEU A 179 -17.14 -4.36 5.53
C LEU A 179 -18.07 -3.81 4.43
N ILE A 180 -18.81 -2.74 4.73
CA ILE A 180 -19.75 -2.13 3.78
C ILE A 180 -19.04 -1.13 2.88
N THR A 181 -18.19 -0.26 3.42
CA THR A 181 -17.54 0.80 2.64
C THR A 181 -16.56 0.23 1.62
N ASP A 182 -15.71 -0.72 2.02
CA ASP A 182 -14.69 -1.27 1.14
C ASP A 182 -15.31 -2.20 0.10
N SER A 183 -16.33 -2.96 0.47
CA SER A 183 -17.06 -3.80 -0.48
C SER A 183 -17.84 -2.96 -1.49
N ALA A 184 -18.49 -1.88 -1.05
CA ALA A 184 -19.14 -0.94 -1.96
C ALA A 184 -18.13 -0.26 -2.89
N ALA A 185 -16.98 0.19 -2.36
CA ALA A 185 -15.91 0.80 -3.15
C ALA A 185 -15.35 -0.17 -4.20
N ARG A 186 -15.19 -1.45 -3.86
CA ARG A 186 -14.72 -2.51 -4.78
C ARG A 186 -15.73 -2.87 -5.86
N ILE A 187 -17.02 -2.91 -5.52
CA ILE A 187 -18.11 -3.18 -6.48
C ILE A 187 -18.30 -2.01 -7.46
N ILE A 188 -18.21 -0.77 -6.96
CA ILE A 188 -18.32 0.43 -7.81
C ILE A 188 -17.10 0.55 -8.73
N ASN A 189 -15.89 0.38 -8.18
CA ASN A 189 -14.64 0.40 -8.95
C ASN A 189 -14.33 -0.98 -9.55
N ASN A 190 -15.29 -1.54 -10.29
CA ASN A 190 -15.20 -2.89 -10.83
C ASN A 190 -14.09 -3.09 -11.88
N ASP A 191 -13.49 -2.03 -12.41
CA ASP A 191 -12.36 -2.10 -13.36
C ASP A 191 -10.98 -2.18 -12.70
N ARG A 192 -10.87 -1.84 -11.42
CA ARG A 192 -9.60 -1.90 -10.68
C ARG A 192 -9.38 -3.29 -10.11
N LYS A 193 -8.16 -3.83 -10.23
CA LYS A 193 -7.75 -5.02 -9.48
C LYS A 193 -7.61 -4.64 -8.00
N PHE A 194 -8.31 -5.35 -7.14
CA PHE A 194 -8.12 -5.25 -5.69
C PHE A 194 -7.48 -6.54 -5.23
N GLU A 195 -6.26 -6.42 -4.71
CA GLU A 195 -5.57 -7.51 -4.06
C GLU A 195 -6.02 -7.58 -2.61
N LYS A 196 -6.14 -8.80 -2.08
CA LYS A 196 -6.47 -8.99 -0.67
C LYS A 196 -5.35 -8.37 0.16
N PRO A 197 -5.65 -7.54 1.19
CA PRO A 197 -4.61 -7.00 2.04
C PRO A 197 -3.80 -8.17 2.61
N ALA A 198 -2.48 -8.07 2.51
CA ALA A 198 -1.59 -9.14 2.93
C ALA A 198 -1.76 -9.38 4.44
N PRO A 199 -1.84 -10.64 4.90
CA PRO A 199 -1.98 -10.98 6.32
C PRO A 199 -0.79 -10.53 7.18
N PHE A 200 0.36 -10.27 6.55
CA PHE A 200 1.56 -9.74 7.16
C PHE A 200 2.44 -9.00 6.14
N SER A 201 3.39 -8.22 6.63
CA SER A 201 4.39 -7.48 5.88
C SER A 201 5.78 -7.74 6.46
N PHE A 202 6.79 -7.65 5.60
CA PHE A 202 8.19 -7.76 6.00
C PHE A 202 8.76 -6.37 6.25
N HIS A 203 9.40 -6.18 7.40
CA HIS A 203 10.11 -4.98 7.74
C HIS A 203 11.61 -5.29 7.86
N VAL A 204 12.39 -4.71 6.95
CA VAL A 204 13.85 -4.76 6.93
C VAL A 204 14.34 -3.33 7.14
N GLU A 205 15.30 -3.14 8.04
CA GLU A 205 15.89 -1.83 8.31
C GLU A 205 16.85 -1.47 7.17
N ALA A 206 16.33 -0.83 6.12
CA ALA A 206 17.05 -0.55 4.88
C ALA A 206 18.31 0.32 5.08
N ASP A 207 18.30 1.21 6.08
CA ASP A 207 19.45 2.06 6.42
C ASP A 207 20.68 1.25 6.89
N GLU A 208 20.48 0.01 7.32
CA GLU A 208 21.52 -0.89 7.81
C GLU A 208 22.02 -1.90 6.76
N LEU A 209 21.52 -1.87 5.52
CA LEU A 209 21.89 -2.81 4.45
C LEU A 209 23.25 -2.48 3.81
N LYS A 210 24.28 -2.34 4.64
CA LYS A 210 25.66 -2.09 4.22
C LYS A 210 26.58 -3.13 4.84
N ALA A 211 27.16 -3.97 3.99
CA ALA A 211 28.13 -4.97 4.41
C ALA A 211 29.55 -4.55 4.02
N VAL A 212 30.53 -4.82 4.87
CA VAL A 212 31.95 -4.66 4.48
C VAL A 212 32.34 -5.83 3.57
N GLN A 213 33.06 -5.53 2.50
CA GLN A 213 33.50 -6.56 1.56
C GLN A 213 34.31 -7.67 2.26
N PHE A 214 34.01 -8.92 1.91
CA PHE A 214 34.57 -10.17 2.45
C PHE A 214 34.15 -10.52 3.89
N GLU A 215 33.31 -9.71 4.53
CA GLU A 215 32.78 -10.00 5.85
C GLU A 215 31.40 -10.67 5.77
N ASP A 216 31.01 -11.34 6.85
CA ASP A 216 29.68 -11.92 6.98
C ASP A 216 28.69 -10.83 7.44
N PHE A 217 27.50 -10.82 6.86
CA PHE A 217 26.44 -9.87 7.23
C PHE A 217 25.21 -10.61 7.77
N PRO A 218 24.86 -10.43 9.07
CA PRO A 218 23.63 -10.95 9.63
C PRO A 218 22.46 -10.02 9.29
N LEU A 219 21.55 -10.49 8.45
CA LEU A 219 20.29 -9.82 8.15
C LEU A 219 19.22 -10.22 9.17
N ALA A 220 18.61 -9.23 9.81
CA ALA A 220 17.43 -9.42 10.65
C ALA A 220 16.16 -8.93 9.93
N VAL A 221 15.14 -9.76 9.90
CA VAL A 221 13.86 -9.50 9.25
C VAL A 221 12.76 -9.57 10.30
N ARG A 222 12.05 -8.45 10.48
CA ARG A 222 10.85 -8.41 11.34
C ARG A 222 9.61 -8.64 10.50
N VAL A 223 8.66 -9.40 11.03
CA VAL A 223 7.38 -9.65 10.37
C VAL A 223 6.26 -9.06 11.22
N GLU A 224 5.42 -8.23 10.60
CA GLU A 224 4.31 -7.55 11.25
C GLU A 224 3.00 -7.91 10.56
N GLY A 225 1.99 -8.34 11.32
CA GLY A 225 0.69 -8.73 10.77
C GLY A 225 -0.21 -9.45 11.77
N GLU A 226 -1.46 -9.68 11.38
CA GLU A 226 -2.43 -10.44 12.19
C GLU A 226 -2.10 -11.94 12.20
N GLN A 227 -1.49 -12.44 11.13
CA GLN A 227 -1.10 -13.84 11.00
C GLN A 227 0.36 -13.95 10.59
N LEU A 228 1.22 -14.39 11.51
CA LEU A 228 2.65 -14.54 11.27
C LEU A 228 2.97 -15.86 10.54
N PRO A 229 3.91 -15.86 9.56
CA PRO A 229 4.30 -17.05 8.84
C PRO A 229 5.10 -18.03 9.72
N SER A 230 5.01 -19.33 9.41
CA SER A 230 5.82 -20.36 10.07
C SER A 230 7.26 -20.34 9.57
N GLU A 231 7.45 -20.11 8.27
CA GLU A 231 8.74 -20.14 7.58
C GLU A 231 8.82 -18.95 6.62
N VAL A 232 10.00 -18.34 6.53
CA VAL A 232 10.30 -17.26 5.58
C VAL A 232 11.49 -17.70 4.74
N PHE A 233 11.46 -17.36 3.47
CA PHE A 233 12.54 -17.64 2.53
C PHE A 233 13.07 -16.32 1.96
N ILE A 234 14.36 -16.33 1.64
CA ILE A 234 15.04 -15.26 0.90
C ILE A 234 15.45 -15.84 -0.45
N ASP A 235 15.11 -15.13 -1.51
CA ASP A 235 15.61 -15.43 -2.85
C ASP A 235 16.80 -14.52 -3.15
N ILE A 236 17.92 -15.12 -3.55
CA ILE A 236 19.17 -14.46 -3.92
C ILE A 236 19.62 -15.07 -5.24
N ASP A 237 19.75 -14.27 -6.30
CA ASP A 237 20.15 -14.76 -7.63
C ASP A 237 19.33 -15.98 -8.11
N ASN A 238 18.02 -16.03 -7.80
CA ASN A 238 17.11 -17.13 -8.14
C ASN A 238 17.39 -18.44 -7.37
N TYR A 239 18.11 -18.35 -6.25
CA TYR A 239 18.30 -19.42 -5.27
C TYR A 239 17.57 -19.09 -3.98
N GLN A 240 16.78 -20.06 -3.51
CA GLN A 240 15.92 -19.89 -2.34
C GLN A 240 16.57 -20.49 -1.10
N TYR A 241 16.75 -19.66 -0.08
CA TYR A 241 17.26 -20.06 1.21
C TYR A 241 16.21 -19.85 2.29
N ARG A 242 16.10 -20.78 3.23
CA ARG A 242 15.20 -20.64 4.37
C ARG A 242 15.87 -19.82 5.47
N LEU A 243 15.16 -18.83 6.01
CA LEU A 243 15.64 -18.06 7.16
C LEU A 243 15.57 -18.91 8.44
N SER A 244 16.47 -18.59 9.37
CA SER A 244 16.43 -19.10 10.74
C SER A 244 15.41 -18.32 11.55
N LYS A 245 14.52 -19.02 12.24
CA LYS A 245 13.51 -18.40 13.10
C LYS A 245 14.04 -18.24 14.52
N GLU A 246 14.32 -17.00 14.92
CA GLU A 246 14.77 -16.67 16.28
C GLU A 246 13.58 -16.40 17.22
N ALA A 247 12.53 -15.74 16.71
CA ALA A 247 11.30 -15.45 17.45
C ALA A 247 10.06 -15.58 16.55
N PRO A 248 8.83 -15.52 17.10
CA PRO A 248 7.61 -15.55 16.29
C PRO A 248 7.56 -14.50 15.18
N ASN A 249 8.11 -13.32 15.42
CA ASN A 249 8.13 -12.15 14.52
C ASN A 249 9.53 -11.77 14.04
N LEU A 250 10.57 -12.56 14.33
CA LEU A 250 11.96 -12.24 14.00
C LEU A 250 12.64 -13.44 13.34
N PHE A 251 13.13 -13.19 12.13
CA PHE A 251 13.86 -14.15 11.31
C PHE A 251 15.24 -13.59 10.98
N THR A 252 16.23 -14.47 10.87
CA THR A 252 17.61 -14.09 10.57
C THR A 252 18.15 -14.88 9.38
N TYR A 253 18.96 -14.21 8.57
CA TYR A 253 19.77 -14.83 7.52
C TYR A 253 21.19 -14.33 7.65
N ARG A 254 22.18 -15.18 7.33
CA ARG A 254 23.58 -14.76 7.31
C ARG A 254 24.12 -14.85 5.90
N PHE A 255 24.40 -13.71 5.31
CA PHE A 255 25.21 -13.65 4.09
C PHE A 255 26.65 -13.95 4.50
N ASN A 256 27.26 -14.96 3.87
CA ASN A 256 28.65 -15.31 4.16
C ASN A 256 29.56 -14.72 3.08
N ASN A 257 30.67 -14.10 3.48
CA ASN A 257 31.70 -13.57 2.58
C ASN A 257 31.11 -12.71 1.42
N VAL A 258 30.53 -11.56 1.75
CA VAL A 258 29.85 -10.70 0.77
C VAL A 258 30.88 -9.98 -0.12
N GLN A 259 30.88 -10.28 -1.43
CA GLN A 259 31.92 -9.77 -2.36
C GLN A 259 31.46 -8.59 -3.23
N LYS A 260 30.18 -8.59 -3.60
CA LYS A 260 29.53 -7.65 -4.52
C LYS A 260 28.11 -7.40 -4.02
N ASP A 261 27.50 -6.32 -4.50
CA ASP A 261 26.12 -5.99 -4.15
C ASP A 261 25.18 -7.15 -4.49
N ILE A 262 24.24 -7.43 -3.58
CA ILE A 262 23.33 -8.56 -3.68
C ILE A 262 21.90 -8.04 -3.64
N ASP A 263 21.17 -8.27 -4.72
CA ASP A 263 19.72 -8.05 -4.76
C ASP A 263 19.01 -9.29 -4.21
N PHE A 264 18.06 -9.05 -3.30
CA PHE A 264 17.28 -10.11 -2.69
C PHE A 264 15.86 -9.65 -2.41
N TYR A 265 14.94 -10.61 -2.33
CA TYR A 265 13.60 -10.38 -1.83
C TYR A 265 13.17 -11.52 -0.92
N LEU A 266 12.23 -11.24 -0.04
CA LEU A 266 11.71 -12.17 0.94
C LEU A 266 10.37 -12.68 0.45
N PHE A 267 10.09 -13.96 0.70
CA PHE A 267 8.78 -14.50 0.40
C PHE A 267 8.34 -15.55 1.41
N SER A 268 7.03 -15.62 1.63
CA SER A 268 6.42 -16.63 2.48
C SER A 268 4.95 -16.81 2.12
N THR A 269 4.50 -18.07 2.00
CA THR A 269 3.09 -18.45 1.77
C THR A 269 2.42 -17.64 0.64
N GLY A 270 3.15 -17.39 -0.45
CA GLY A 270 2.65 -16.66 -1.63
C GLY A 270 2.63 -15.13 -1.51
N ILE A 271 3.26 -14.57 -0.48
CA ILE A 271 3.46 -13.12 -0.32
C ILE A 271 4.95 -12.84 -0.51
N GLU A 272 5.24 -11.83 -1.33
CA GLU A 272 6.59 -11.38 -1.66
C GLU A 272 6.81 -9.98 -1.07
N SER A 273 8.02 -9.70 -0.62
CA SER A 273 8.43 -8.36 -0.21
C SER A 273 8.84 -7.51 -1.41
N GLU A 274 9.10 -6.23 -1.15
CA GLU A 274 9.89 -5.41 -2.05
C GLU A 274 11.30 -6.00 -2.24
N THR A 275 11.95 -5.66 -3.35
CA THR A 275 13.34 -6.03 -3.62
C THR A 275 14.26 -5.09 -2.86
N TYR A 276 15.19 -5.67 -2.11
CA TYR A 276 16.22 -4.97 -1.35
C TYR A 276 17.59 -5.22 -1.98
N THR A 277 18.47 -4.24 -1.89
CA THR A 277 19.86 -4.35 -2.31
C THR A 277 20.75 -4.26 -1.08
N LEU A 278 21.61 -5.25 -0.88
CA LEU A 278 22.68 -5.21 0.12
C LEU A 278 23.91 -4.54 -0.50
N ASP A 279 24.21 -3.31 -0.08
CA ASP A 279 25.35 -2.54 -0.58
C ASP A 279 26.66 -3.05 0.03
N VAL A 280 27.67 -3.30 -0.81
CA VAL A 280 28.99 -3.72 -0.36
C VAL A 280 29.96 -2.55 -0.29
N LEU A 281 30.39 -2.23 0.92
CA LEU A 281 31.44 -1.27 1.19
C LEU A 281 32.79 -1.89 0.83
N SER A 282 33.36 -1.43 -0.28
CA SER A 282 34.69 -1.84 -0.74
C SER A 282 35.75 -1.60 0.34
N LYS A 283 36.48 -2.65 0.70
CA LYS A 283 37.53 -2.59 1.71
C LYS A 283 38.80 -1.96 1.10
N PRO A 284 39.37 -0.88 1.68
CA PRO A 284 40.63 -0.33 1.20
C PRO A 284 41.75 -1.33 1.46
N ASN A 285 42.60 -1.54 0.46
CA ASN A 285 43.69 -2.51 0.53
C ASN A 285 44.94 -2.01 -0.20
N VAL A 286 46.12 -2.32 0.32
CA VAL A 286 47.40 -2.10 -0.37
C VAL A 286 47.78 -3.42 -1.04
N ALA A 287 47.68 -3.46 -2.37
CA ALA A 287 48.01 -4.63 -3.17
C ALA A 287 49.51 -4.95 -3.13
N GLY A 288 50.35 -3.91 -2.98
CA GLY A 288 51.79 -4.01 -2.84
C GLY A 288 52.41 -2.63 -2.76
N PHE A 289 53.71 -2.57 -2.51
CA PHE A 289 54.47 -1.31 -2.57
C PHE A 289 55.92 -1.58 -2.93
N ASP A 290 56.54 -0.64 -3.61
CA ASP A 290 57.96 -0.67 -3.94
C ASP A 290 58.69 0.34 -3.06
N VAL A 291 59.90 -0.03 -2.63
CA VAL A 291 60.77 0.84 -1.83
C VAL A 291 62.03 1.12 -2.62
N LYS A 292 62.25 2.39 -2.96
CA LYS A 292 63.48 2.84 -3.61
C LYS A 292 64.42 3.40 -2.55
N LEU A 293 65.62 2.84 -2.50
CA LEU A 293 66.67 3.18 -1.55
C LEU A 293 67.78 3.92 -2.28
N ASP A 294 67.91 5.22 -2.00
CA ASP A 294 69.02 6.07 -2.44
C ASP A 294 70.06 6.09 -1.30
N TYR A 295 71.14 5.33 -1.51
CA TYR A 295 72.17 5.12 -0.51
C TYR A 295 73.14 6.31 -0.46
N PRO A 296 73.63 6.71 0.73
CA PRO A 296 74.58 7.80 0.83
C PRO A 296 75.87 7.54 0.04
N ALA A 297 76.41 8.57 -0.60
CA ALA A 297 77.62 8.48 -1.42
C ALA A 297 78.84 7.88 -0.69
N TYR A 298 78.94 8.04 0.63
CA TYR A 298 80.04 7.48 1.43
C TYR A 298 80.04 5.94 1.47
N THR A 299 78.90 5.30 1.20
CA THR A 299 78.78 3.84 1.19
C THR A 299 79.25 3.21 -0.13
N GLN A 300 79.37 4.00 -1.20
CA GLN A 300 79.63 3.54 -2.58
C GLN A 300 78.65 2.46 -3.08
N ARG A 301 77.47 2.33 -2.45
CA ARG A 301 76.42 1.40 -2.88
C ARG A 301 75.61 2.02 -4.02
N LYS A 302 75.11 1.18 -4.92
CA LYS A 302 74.14 1.59 -5.94
C LYS A 302 72.74 1.56 -5.36
N ASP A 303 71.90 2.48 -5.83
CA ASP A 303 70.49 2.52 -5.48
C ASP A 303 69.81 1.18 -5.76
N GLU A 304 68.88 0.83 -4.87
CA GLU A 304 68.21 -0.47 -4.86
C GLU A 304 66.70 -0.27 -4.82
N GLU A 305 65.96 -1.13 -5.52
CA GLU A 305 64.51 -1.15 -5.51
C GLU A 305 64.04 -2.49 -4.97
N LEU A 306 63.24 -2.44 -3.92
CA LEU A 306 62.74 -3.60 -3.19
C LEU A 306 61.22 -3.67 -3.33
N SER A 307 60.70 -4.74 -3.92
CA SER A 307 59.26 -4.92 -4.11
C SER A 307 58.64 -5.68 -2.93
N SER A 308 57.60 -5.09 -2.34
CA SER A 308 56.79 -5.63 -1.24
C SER A 308 57.59 -5.99 0.03
N ILE A 309 58.74 -5.36 0.25
CA ILE A 309 59.56 -5.52 1.45
C ILE A 309 59.34 -4.31 2.35
N GLY A 310 58.70 -4.53 3.50
CA GLY A 310 58.41 -3.46 4.46
C GLY A 310 59.44 -3.29 5.57
N ASP A 311 60.08 -4.38 5.99
CA ASP A 311 61.18 -4.30 6.96
C ASP A 311 62.49 -3.98 6.23
N LEU A 312 63.11 -2.87 6.62
CA LEU A 312 64.27 -2.31 5.93
C LEU A 312 65.49 -2.32 6.85
N SER A 313 66.67 -2.61 6.30
CA SER A 313 67.96 -2.50 7.01
C SER A 313 68.91 -1.66 6.16
N VAL A 314 69.10 -0.39 6.53
CA VAL A 314 69.78 0.61 5.68
C VAL A 314 70.85 1.40 6.44
N PRO A 315 71.95 1.82 5.80
CA PRO A 315 72.92 2.73 6.42
C PRO A 315 72.30 4.08 6.82
N ALA A 316 72.83 4.69 7.88
CA ALA A 316 72.37 5.99 8.36
C ALA A 316 72.45 7.08 7.27
N GLY A 317 71.35 7.79 7.05
CA GLY A 317 71.24 8.85 6.06
C GLY A 317 70.75 8.41 4.69
N THR A 318 70.39 7.13 4.50
CA THR A 318 69.72 6.62 3.29
C THR A 318 68.36 7.31 3.08
N GLN A 319 68.07 7.72 1.85
CA GLN A 319 66.77 8.27 1.48
C GLN A 319 65.86 7.15 0.98
N VAL A 320 64.74 6.96 1.68
CA VAL A 320 63.75 5.92 1.41
C VAL A 320 62.55 6.57 0.74
N ASP A 321 62.19 6.08 -0.45
CA ASP A 321 61.02 6.50 -1.22
C ASP A 321 60.07 5.31 -1.38
N TRP A 322 58.93 5.38 -0.70
CA TRP A 322 57.88 4.35 -0.80
C TRP A 322 56.93 4.70 -1.92
N VAL A 323 56.59 3.72 -2.76
CA VAL A 323 55.58 3.80 -3.81
C VAL A 323 54.51 2.74 -3.53
N PHE A 324 53.36 3.16 -3.02
CA PHE A 324 52.25 2.27 -2.68
C PHE A 324 51.31 2.07 -3.86
N ASN A 325 50.93 0.82 -4.11
CA ASN A 325 49.85 0.44 -5.03
C ASN A 325 48.64 -0.02 -4.20
N ALA A 326 47.60 0.79 -4.18
CA ALA A 326 46.41 0.58 -3.37
C ALA A 326 45.13 0.51 -4.21
N LEU A 327 44.25 -0.40 -3.81
CA LEU A 327 42.93 -0.62 -4.38
C LEU A 327 41.87 -0.05 -3.43
N ASN A 328 40.82 0.56 -4.00
CA ASN A 328 39.68 1.10 -3.26
C ASN A 328 40.08 2.00 -2.08
N THR A 329 41.18 2.76 -2.21
CA THR A 329 41.80 3.54 -1.14
C THR A 329 41.86 5.01 -1.54
N ASP A 330 41.36 5.90 -0.67
CA ASP A 330 41.37 7.35 -0.89
C ASP A 330 42.61 8.01 -0.27
N ASN A 331 43.02 7.55 0.91
CA ASN A 331 44.12 8.14 1.66
C ASN A 331 44.98 7.07 2.35
N ILE A 332 46.30 7.30 2.34
CA ILE A 332 47.30 6.50 3.04
C ILE A 332 48.06 7.39 4.02
N ARG A 333 48.08 7.00 5.30
CA ARG A 333 48.82 7.70 6.37
C ARG A 333 49.91 6.80 6.93
N LEU A 334 51.11 7.37 7.11
CA LEU A 334 52.23 6.71 7.75
C LEU A 334 52.48 7.35 9.12
N LYS A 335 52.45 6.55 10.18
CA LYS A 335 52.83 6.99 11.53
C LYS A 335 54.16 6.38 11.93
N PHE A 336 55.17 7.20 12.11
CA PHE A 336 56.50 6.76 12.57
C PHE A 336 56.58 6.83 14.09
N SER A 337 57.29 5.90 14.74
CA SER A 337 57.45 5.86 16.19
C SER A 337 58.15 7.11 16.76
N GLY A 338 59.00 7.77 15.97
CA GLY A 338 59.69 9.00 16.34
C GLY A 338 58.84 10.28 16.24
N SER A 339 57.60 10.20 15.75
CA SER A 339 56.70 11.36 15.59
C SER A 339 55.28 11.04 16.06
N ASP A 340 54.68 11.92 16.87
CA ASP A 340 53.31 11.71 17.33
C ASP A 340 52.25 11.85 16.21
N GLU A 341 52.56 12.66 15.20
CA GLU A 341 51.69 12.90 14.05
C GLU A 341 51.87 11.85 12.94
N ALA A 342 50.75 11.48 12.31
CA ALA A 342 50.76 10.66 11.11
C ALA A 342 50.88 11.56 9.88
N VAL A 343 51.71 11.15 8.92
CA VAL A 343 51.98 11.90 7.70
C VAL A 343 51.21 11.28 6.53
N GLU A 344 50.59 12.10 5.70
CA GLU A 344 49.86 11.63 4.52
C GLU A 344 50.81 11.38 3.34
N ALA A 345 50.62 10.24 2.67
CA ALA A 345 51.29 9.96 1.42
C ALA A 345 50.67 10.78 0.28
N THR A 346 51.50 11.27 -0.62
CA THR A 346 51.04 12.06 -1.76
C THR A 346 50.52 11.15 -2.87
N ARG A 347 49.27 11.33 -3.29
CA ARG A 347 48.73 10.64 -4.46
C ARG A 347 49.29 11.27 -5.73
N PHE A 348 49.93 10.49 -6.59
CA PHE A 348 50.47 10.98 -7.87
C PHE A 348 49.79 10.36 -9.10
N SER A 349 49.06 9.25 -8.94
CA SER A 349 48.25 8.63 -9.99
C SER A 349 47.09 7.86 -9.34
N GLU A 350 46.14 7.36 -10.14
CA GLU A 350 45.12 6.44 -9.64
C GLU A 350 45.75 5.20 -9.01
N GLY A 351 45.36 4.92 -7.76
CA GLY A 351 45.89 3.82 -6.96
C GLY A 351 47.35 3.94 -6.51
N LEU A 352 48.08 5.01 -6.91
CA LEU A 352 49.50 5.15 -6.61
C LEU A 352 49.81 6.34 -5.69
N PHE A 353 50.54 6.05 -4.61
CA PHE A 353 50.93 7.04 -3.60
C PHE A 353 52.43 6.98 -3.35
N THR A 354 53.04 8.13 -3.05
CA THR A 354 54.47 8.23 -2.71
C THR A 354 54.70 8.99 -1.41
N TYR A 355 55.70 8.53 -0.66
CA TYR A 355 56.22 9.23 0.51
C TYR A 355 57.74 9.08 0.57
N LYS A 356 58.44 10.13 1.01
CA LYS A 356 59.91 10.13 1.09
C LYS A 356 60.36 10.52 2.48
N LYS A 357 61.30 9.75 3.04
CA LYS A 357 61.91 10.06 4.34
C LYS A 357 63.38 9.63 4.36
N ARG A 358 64.19 10.38 5.08
CA ARG A 358 65.58 10.01 5.36
C ARG A 358 65.66 9.19 6.64
N ALA A 359 66.27 8.01 6.57
CA ALA A 359 66.45 7.15 7.73
C ALA A 359 67.70 7.57 8.52
N LEU A 360 67.55 7.92 9.80
CA LEU A 360 68.66 8.38 10.65
C LEU A 360 68.85 7.53 11.91
N GLN A 361 67.76 6.96 12.42
CA GLN A 361 67.71 6.13 13.61
C GLN A 361 66.70 5.00 13.40
N ASP A 362 66.79 3.97 14.24
CA ASP A 362 65.83 2.86 14.24
C ASP A 362 64.42 3.36 14.53
N GLU A 363 63.47 3.04 13.65
CA GLU A 363 62.08 3.47 13.81
C GLU A 363 61.11 2.41 13.28
N THR A 364 59.98 2.24 13.97
CA THR A 364 58.85 1.46 13.49
C THR A 364 57.86 2.42 12.82
N TYR A 365 57.26 2.01 11.70
CA TYR A 365 56.21 2.78 11.05
C TYR A 365 54.94 1.96 10.85
N LYS A 366 53.79 2.62 11.01
CA LYS A 366 52.46 2.04 10.77
C LYS A 366 51.82 2.67 9.56
N LEU A 367 51.33 1.84 8.65
CA LEU A 367 50.58 2.19 7.46
C LEU A 367 49.08 2.09 7.78
N TYR A 368 48.38 3.20 7.66
CA TYR A 368 46.92 3.27 7.76
C TYR A 368 46.33 3.54 6.39
N VAL A 369 45.41 2.70 5.97
CA VAL A 369 44.68 2.84 4.70
C VAL A 369 43.24 3.24 4.99
N SER A 370 42.65 4.06 4.14
CA SER A 370 41.28 4.53 4.34
C SER A 370 40.61 4.93 3.03
N ASN A 371 39.29 4.82 2.98
CA ASN A 371 38.46 5.39 1.92
C ASN A 371 37.27 6.14 2.52
N SER A 372 36.50 6.82 1.67
CA SER A 372 35.30 7.58 2.04
C SER A 372 34.24 6.75 2.79
N ALA A 373 34.13 5.45 2.49
CA ALA A 373 33.20 4.54 3.16
C ALA A 373 33.74 3.96 4.48
N LEU A 374 35.05 3.76 4.58
CA LEU A 374 35.77 3.11 5.68
C LEU A 374 36.98 3.98 6.07
N PRO A 375 36.78 4.99 6.95
CA PRO A 375 37.84 5.92 7.35
C PRO A 375 38.88 5.29 8.29
N ASN A 376 38.51 4.23 9.01
CA ASN A 376 39.34 3.54 9.99
C ASN A 376 39.54 2.07 9.61
N ALA A 377 40.18 1.82 8.46
CA ALA A 377 40.53 0.46 8.11
C ALA A 377 41.78 -0.01 8.88
N ASP A 378 42.12 -1.28 8.72
CA ASP A 378 43.20 -1.95 9.44
C ASP A 378 44.57 -1.30 9.15
N SER A 379 45.53 -1.53 10.05
CA SER A 379 46.88 -0.94 9.96
C SER A 379 47.96 -2.01 9.88
N ILE A 380 48.99 -1.77 9.08
CA ILE A 380 50.12 -2.68 8.92
C ILE A 380 51.36 -2.02 9.53
N SER A 381 52.17 -2.78 10.29
CA SER A 381 53.36 -2.25 10.97
C SER A 381 54.64 -2.85 10.39
N TYR A 382 55.66 -2.02 10.21
CA TYR A 382 56.97 -2.38 9.65
C TYR A 382 58.10 -1.68 10.40
N THR A 383 59.33 -2.16 10.24
CA THR A 383 60.51 -1.64 10.96
C THR A 383 61.62 -1.19 10.02
N ILE A 384 62.24 -0.06 10.34
CA ILE A 384 63.44 0.45 9.69
C ILE A 384 64.59 0.33 10.70
N SER A 385 65.52 -0.55 10.42
CA SER A 385 66.78 -0.71 11.16
C SER A 385 67.88 0.08 10.47
N VAL A 386 68.49 1.00 11.20
CA VAL A 386 69.54 1.90 10.70
C VAL A 386 70.90 1.43 11.19
N ILE A 387 71.79 1.12 10.24
CA ILE A 387 73.18 0.77 10.55
C ILE A 387 73.98 2.09 10.68
N PRO A 388 74.43 2.45 11.89
CA PRO A 388 75.15 3.71 12.10
C PRO A 388 76.55 3.66 11.47
N ASP A 389 77.02 4.82 11.03
CA ASP A 389 78.42 4.99 10.65
C ASP A 389 79.27 5.10 11.91
N LEU A 390 80.29 4.24 12.03
CA LEU A 390 81.18 4.23 13.19
C LEU A 390 82.39 5.11 12.93
N TYR A 391 82.84 5.81 13.98
CA TYR A 391 84.08 6.58 13.91
C TYR A 391 85.27 5.67 13.53
N PRO A 392 86.26 6.19 12.78
CA PRO A 392 87.44 5.42 12.44
C PRO A 392 88.19 4.97 13.69
N GLY A 393 88.42 3.66 13.81
CA GLY A 393 89.26 3.08 14.84
C GLY A 393 90.71 2.97 14.38
N ILE A 394 91.67 3.34 15.22
CA ILE A 394 93.09 3.09 14.98
C ILE A 394 93.50 1.91 15.87
N SER A 395 93.89 0.80 15.25
CA SER A 395 94.57 -0.30 15.96
C SER A 395 96.08 -0.12 15.80
N VAL A 396 96.81 -0.12 16.91
CA VAL A 396 98.27 -0.02 16.92
C VAL A 396 98.84 -1.33 17.44
N GLU A 397 99.47 -2.10 16.56
CA GLU A 397 100.25 -3.26 16.94
C GLU A 397 101.72 -2.86 17.10
N LYS A 398 102.23 -2.97 18.32
CA LYS A 398 103.65 -2.77 18.60
C LYS A 398 104.37 -4.10 18.45
N PHE A 399 105.15 -4.25 17.39
CA PHE A 399 106.11 -5.33 17.27
C PHE A 399 107.37 -4.96 18.06
N GLN A 400 107.62 -5.65 19.17
CA GLN A 400 108.84 -5.47 19.97
C GLN A 400 109.90 -6.49 19.49
N ASP A 401 111.07 -5.99 19.13
CA ASP A 401 112.22 -6.80 18.70
C ASP A 401 112.68 -7.72 19.85
N SER A 402 112.92 -9.00 19.52
CA SER A 402 113.27 -10.09 20.44
C SER A 402 114.66 -9.97 21.10
N SER A 403 115.36 -8.85 20.93
CA SER A 403 116.73 -8.66 21.41
C SER A 403 116.87 -7.99 22.80
N ASP A 404 115.79 -7.75 23.54
CA ASP A 404 115.85 -7.21 24.91
C ASP A 404 115.08 -8.10 25.93
N LEU A 405 115.61 -9.30 26.16
CA LEU A 405 115.42 -10.07 27.40
C LEU A 405 116.75 -9.98 28.18
N LYS A 406 116.93 -8.88 28.91
CA LYS A 406 118.07 -8.69 29.81
C LYS A 406 117.99 -9.63 31.02
N LEU A 407 118.97 -10.55 31.03
CA LEU A 407 119.77 -11.09 32.15
C LEU A 407 119.13 -11.23 33.53
#